data_AF-A0A940KIV6-F1
#
_entry.id   AF-A0A940KIV6-F1
#
_cell.length_a   1.000
_cell.length_b   1.000
_cell.length_c   1.000
_cell.angle_alpha   90.00
_cell.angle_beta   90.00
_cell.angle_gamma   90.00
#
_symmetry.space_group_name_H-M   'P 1'
#
loop_
_entity.id
_entity.type
_entity.pdbx_description
1 polymer ?
#
loop_
_entity_poly.entity_id
_entity_poly.type
_entity_poly.pdbx_seq_one_letter_code
_entity_poly.pdbx_strand_id
1 'polypeptide(L)'
;MSFNLLDSVKGLFNSDLVSKMASSFGESEEGIQKAIGGGIPAVLTGLLNKASSADGAASLLNLSKDAASSGILGNLGNLLGGGNLLGKGMDMLKGLFGDKTNAITSMISNFAGIRESSASSLLSVAAPAALGTVGKQVTQSNMGVSGLTSWLAEQKDSILKAVPSGLNIAGALGLGSLGDLGNKLSGLVGGAAGNVKHVAGTASAYAHEAADKAKGGAKWLWPLLLALLVILALIYFLRGKGKKEDMAVTPPTEQTATAPDSTANVTPTAPVMESIKVKLPDGTELDAYKGGIEDRLVAFLNDPNSKGGKDVWFDFDNLNFKTGSSEITEESMVQVNNIAAILKAYPKM
;
A
#
# COMPACT_ATOMS: atom_id res chain seq x y z
N MET A 1 27.27 4.35 17.55
CA MET A 1 27.15 3.11 16.74
C MET A 1 25.94 3.26 15.86
N SER A 2 26.05 2.99 14.56
CA SER A 2 24.92 3.01 13.63
C SER A 2 23.92 1.91 14.02
N PHE A 3 22.64 2.24 14.07
CA PHE A 3 21.59 1.26 14.33
C PHE A 3 21.59 0.20 13.22
N ASN A 4 21.60 -1.07 13.63
CA ASN A 4 21.49 -2.20 12.71
C ASN A 4 20.16 -2.93 12.97
N LEU A 5 19.29 -2.95 11.96
CA LEU A 5 17.97 -3.56 12.07
C LEU A 5 18.06 -5.08 12.27
N LEU A 6 18.95 -5.74 11.54
CA LEU A 6 19.14 -7.19 11.65
C LEU A 6 19.55 -7.58 13.07
N ASP A 7 20.53 -6.87 13.63
CA ASP A 7 21.03 -7.16 14.98
C ASP A 7 19.99 -6.82 16.05
N SER A 8 19.24 -5.73 15.85
CA SER A 8 18.15 -5.34 16.76
C SER A 8 17.05 -6.38 16.81
N VAL A 9 16.64 -6.93 15.66
CA VAL A 9 15.64 -8.00 15.60
C VAL A 9 16.22 -9.30 16.16
N LYS A 10 17.44 -9.70 15.78
CA LYS A 10 18.11 -10.87 16.35
C LYS A 10 18.22 -10.80 17.87
N GLY A 11 18.49 -9.62 18.43
CA GLY A 11 18.56 -9.40 19.88
C GLY A 11 17.26 -9.68 20.62
N LEU A 12 16.11 -9.64 19.94
CA LEU A 12 14.82 -10.03 20.53
C LEU A 12 14.69 -11.55 20.68
N PHE A 13 15.42 -12.33 19.88
CA PHE A 13 15.46 -13.78 19.89
C PHE A 13 16.62 -14.28 20.74
N ASN A 14 16.59 -13.94 22.02
CA ASN A 14 17.59 -14.41 22.99
C ASN A 14 17.44 -15.92 23.26
N SER A 15 18.44 -16.51 23.92
CA SER A 15 18.47 -17.94 24.23
C SER A 15 17.22 -18.41 24.98
N ASP A 16 16.69 -17.61 25.91
CA ASP A 16 15.45 -17.95 26.64
C ASP A 16 14.24 -18.09 25.71
N LEU A 17 14.09 -17.17 24.76
CA LEU A 17 13.00 -17.21 23.79
C LEU A 17 13.18 -18.37 22.80
N VAL A 18 14.42 -18.66 22.40
CA VAL A 18 14.77 -19.83 21.58
C VAL A 18 14.38 -21.13 22.28
N SER A 19 14.78 -21.32 23.54
CA SER A 19 14.44 -22.50 24.33
C SER A 19 12.92 -22.65 24.52
N LYS A 20 12.20 -21.53 24.71
CA LYS A 20 10.73 -21.53 24.76
C LYS A 20 10.09 -21.92 23.43
N MET A 21 10.61 -21.44 22.30
CA MET A 21 10.15 -21.84 20.97
C MET A 21 10.41 -23.31 20.71
N ALA A 22 11.60 -23.81 21.02
CA ALA A 22 11.95 -25.22 20.89
C ALA A 22 10.97 -26.09 21.70
N SER A 23 10.74 -25.74 22.97
CA SER A 23 9.82 -26.46 23.85
C SER A 23 8.37 -26.42 23.37
N SER A 24 7.87 -25.25 22.99
CA SER A 24 6.47 -25.10 22.60
C SER A 24 6.17 -25.63 21.20
N PHE A 25 7.12 -25.54 20.28
CA PHE A 25 6.95 -26.07 18.93
C PHE A 25 7.27 -27.56 18.88
N GLY A 26 7.95 -28.12 19.89
CA GLY A 26 8.41 -29.50 19.93
C GLY A 26 9.57 -29.77 18.97
N GLU A 27 10.44 -28.77 18.80
CA GLU A 27 11.60 -28.81 17.90
C GLU A 27 12.89 -28.75 18.72
N SER A 28 14.02 -29.10 18.10
CA SER A 28 15.34 -28.90 18.73
C SER A 28 15.72 -27.43 18.78
N GLU A 29 16.44 -27.01 19.82
CA GLU A 29 16.99 -25.64 19.91
C GLU A 29 17.87 -25.31 18.71
N GLU A 30 18.67 -26.26 18.23
CA GLU A 30 19.52 -26.09 17.05
C GLU A 30 18.68 -25.84 15.78
N GLY A 31 17.58 -26.59 15.60
CA GLY A 31 16.64 -26.38 14.50
C GLY A 31 15.99 -25.00 14.55
N ILE A 32 15.57 -24.55 15.74
CA ILE A 32 15.01 -23.21 15.93
C ILE A 32 16.06 -22.12 15.67
N GLN A 33 17.30 -22.29 16.14
CA GLN A 33 18.38 -21.33 15.88
C GLN A 33 18.69 -21.22 14.38
N LYS A 34 18.74 -22.35 13.66
CA LYS A 34 18.87 -22.35 12.19
C LYS A 34 17.69 -21.65 11.52
N ALA A 35 16.47 -21.94 11.97
CA ALA A 35 15.26 -21.32 11.45
C ALA A 35 15.22 -19.81 11.70
N ILE A 36 15.72 -19.33 12.84
CA ILE A 36 15.88 -17.90 13.14
C ILE A 36 16.96 -17.29 12.23
N GLY A 37 18.08 -18.00 12.05
CA GLY A 37 19.19 -17.60 11.20
C GLY A 37 18.81 -17.40 9.73
N GLY A 38 17.83 -18.16 9.23
CA GLY A 38 17.26 -17.98 7.89
C GLY A 38 16.00 -17.12 7.85
N GLY A 39 15.14 -17.25 8.86
CA GLY A 39 13.81 -16.66 8.95
C GLY A 39 13.84 -15.16 9.22
N ILE A 40 14.72 -14.67 10.10
CA ILE A 40 14.86 -13.23 10.33
C ILE A 40 15.32 -12.53 9.05
N PRO A 41 16.42 -12.95 8.38
CA PRO A 41 16.78 -12.38 7.08
C PRO A 41 15.67 -12.49 6.04
N ALA A 42 14.89 -13.59 6.03
CA ALA A 42 13.75 -13.74 5.12
C ALA A 42 12.65 -12.71 5.35
N VAL A 43 12.21 -12.54 6.60
CA VAL A 43 11.25 -11.51 6.99
C VAL A 43 11.75 -10.14 6.59
N LEU A 44 12.99 -9.80 6.96
CA LEU A 44 13.58 -8.50 6.64
C LEU A 44 13.70 -8.28 5.13
N THR A 45 14.02 -9.32 4.36
CA THR A 45 14.01 -9.27 2.89
C THR A 45 12.60 -9.04 2.34
N GLY A 46 11.58 -9.64 2.94
CA GLY A 46 10.17 -9.36 2.64
C GLY A 46 9.80 -7.90 2.90
N LEU A 47 10.28 -7.30 4.00
CA LEU A 47 10.10 -5.88 4.29
C LEU A 47 10.77 -5.00 3.21
N LEU A 48 12.01 -5.32 2.83
CA LEU A 48 12.71 -4.62 1.75
C LEU A 48 11.94 -4.73 0.43
N ASN A 49 11.42 -5.92 0.11
CA ASN A 49 10.59 -6.15 -1.08
C ASN A 49 9.33 -5.29 -1.07
N LYS A 50 8.61 -5.25 0.05
CA LYS A 50 7.43 -4.39 0.21
C LYS A 50 7.79 -2.91 0.07
N ALA A 51 8.88 -2.47 0.68
CA ALA A 51 9.38 -1.10 0.59
C ALA A 51 9.88 -0.71 -0.81
N SER A 52 10.16 -1.67 -1.69
CA SER A 52 10.62 -1.43 -3.06
C SER A 52 9.53 -0.91 -4.02
N SER A 53 8.36 -0.51 -3.50
CA SER A 53 7.25 0.04 -4.26
C SER A 53 6.57 1.16 -3.47
N ALA A 54 5.96 2.14 -4.14
CA ALA A 54 5.32 3.27 -3.47
C ALA A 54 4.16 2.81 -2.56
N ASP A 55 3.26 1.98 -3.08
CA ASP A 55 2.11 1.43 -2.33
C ASP A 55 2.56 0.48 -1.20
N GLY A 56 3.56 -0.35 -1.49
CA GLY A 56 4.10 -1.28 -0.51
C GLY A 56 4.82 -0.57 0.63
N ALA A 57 5.55 0.52 0.37
CA ALA A 57 6.18 1.33 1.39
C ALA A 57 5.16 2.04 2.29
N ALA A 58 4.06 2.55 1.74
CA ALA A 58 2.95 3.10 2.51
C ALA A 58 2.28 2.02 3.39
N SER A 59 2.02 0.85 2.82
CA SER A 59 1.48 -0.30 3.55
C SER A 59 2.41 -0.74 4.69
N LEU A 60 3.72 -0.81 4.40
CA LEU A 60 4.73 -1.19 5.38
C LEU A 60 4.80 -0.19 6.53
N LEU A 61 4.70 1.11 6.23
CA LEU A 61 4.66 2.15 7.24
C LEU A 61 3.46 1.98 8.18
N ASN A 62 2.27 1.69 7.65
CA ASN A 62 1.08 1.42 8.47
C ASN A 62 1.24 0.14 9.31
N LEU A 63 1.67 -0.97 8.70
CA LEU A 63 1.93 -2.23 9.41
C LEU A 63 2.96 -2.05 10.53
N SER A 64 4.02 -1.28 10.28
CA SER A 64 5.05 -1.01 11.28
C SER A 64 4.52 -0.18 12.45
N LYS A 65 3.71 0.84 12.19
CA LYS A 65 3.05 1.65 13.23
C LYS A 65 2.09 0.81 14.08
N ASP A 66 1.31 -0.06 13.45
CA ASP A 66 0.41 -0.98 14.14
C ASP A 66 1.19 -1.96 15.03
N ALA A 67 2.25 -2.57 14.51
CA ALA A 67 3.10 -3.48 15.27
C ALA A 67 3.78 -2.79 16.47
N ALA A 68 4.26 -1.55 16.30
CA ALA A 68 4.84 -0.77 17.39
C ALA A 68 3.81 -0.40 18.47
N SER A 69 2.59 -0.03 18.06
CA SER A 69 1.51 0.36 18.97
C SER A 69 0.88 -0.85 19.68
N SER A 70 1.02 -2.04 19.09
CA SER A 70 0.48 -3.29 19.64
C SER A 70 1.22 -3.83 20.87
N GLY A 71 2.35 -3.22 21.27
CA GLY A 71 3.15 -3.69 22.42
C GLY A 71 3.76 -5.09 22.21
N ILE A 72 3.83 -5.56 20.96
CA ILE A 72 4.24 -6.94 20.62
C ILE A 72 5.70 -7.22 20.99
N LEU A 73 6.57 -6.21 20.89
CA LEU A 73 7.98 -6.32 21.25
C LEU A 73 8.20 -6.66 22.73
N GLY A 74 7.33 -6.17 23.61
CA GLY A 74 7.35 -6.51 25.04
C GLY A 74 6.67 -7.84 25.35
N ASN A 75 5.91 -8.40 24.41
CA ASN A 75 5.02 -9.54 24.61
C ASN A 75 5.33 -10.73 23.68
N LEU A 76 6.53 -10.81 23.09
CA LEU A 76 6.91 -11.90 22.18
C LEU A 76 6.80 -13.29 22.84
N GLY A 77 7.05 -13.39 24.14
CA GLY A 77 6.83 -14.64 24.89
C GLY A 77 5.34 -15.03 24.99
N ASN A 78 4.44 -14.05 25.11
CA ASN A 78 3.00 -14.27 25.19
C ASN A 78 2.39 -14.56 23.80
N LEU A 79 3.01 -14.04 22.74
CA LEU A 79 2.64 -14.31 21.34
C LEU A 79 2.76 -15.81 21.01
N LEU A 80 3.79 -16.45 21.55
CA LEU A 80 4.08 -17.87 21.35
C LEU A 80 3.03 -18.78 22.04
N GLY A 81 2.41 -18.31 23.12
CA GLY A 81 1.39 -19.04 23.89
C GLY A 81 -0.01 -19.14 23.25
N GLY A 82 -0.19 -18.73 21.99
CA GLY A 82 -1.40 -19.03 21.22
C GLY A 82 -2.59 -18.08 21.39
N GLY A 83 -2.37 -16.81 21.72
CA GLY A 83 -3.45 -15.81 21.85
C GLY A 83 -3.83 -15.08 20.53
N ASN A 84 -4.73 -14.09 20.65
CA ASN A 84 -5.16 -13.18 19.57
C ASN A 84 -4.00 -12.53 18.79
N LEU A 85 -2.83 -12.43 19.44
CA LEU A 85 -1.61 -11.87 18.85
C LEU A 85 -1.01 -12.79 17.77
N LEU A 86 -1.19 -14.11 17.85
CA LEU A 86 -0.67 -15.05 16.85
C LEU A 86 -1.41 -14.89 15.52
N GLY A 87 -2.73 -14.69 15.57
CA GLY A 87 -3.54 -14.33 14.39
C GLY A 87 -3.04 -13.05 13.74
N LYS A 88 -2.81 -11.99 14.54
CA LYS A 88 -2.21 -10.74 14.04
C LYS A 88 -0.81 -10.95 13.43
N GLY A 89 0.02 -11.80 14.04
CA GLY A 89 1.33 -12.16 13.50
C GLY A 89 1.24 -12.83 12.12
N MET A 90 0.23 -13.69 11.93
CA MET A 90 -0.08 -14.30 10.63
C MET A 90 -0.60 -13.27 9.61
N ASP A 91 -1.48 -12.36 10.02
CA ASP A 91 -1.99 -11.30 9.14
C ASP A 91 -0.88 -10.35 8.70
N MET A 92 0.04 -10.01 9.61
CA MET A 92 1.25 -9.24 9.29
C MET A 92 2.16 -10.00 8.32
N LEU A 93 2.34 -11.31 8.53
CA LEU A 93 3.13 -12.17 7.64
C LEU A 93 2.52 -12.21 6.24
N LYS A 94 1.19 -12.38 6.13
CA LYS A 94 0.44 -12.29 4.87
C LYS A 94 0.51 -10.89 4.25
N GLY A 95 0.47 -9.84 5.06
CA GLY A 95 0.62 -8.46 4.56
C GLY A 95 1.99 -8.21 3.92
N LEU A 96 3.03 -8.86 4.45
CA LEU A 96 4.40 -8.77 3.94
C LEU A 96 4.63 -9.63 2.70
N PHE A 97 4.23 -10.90 2.74
CA PHE A 97 4.57 -11.89 1.73
C PHE A 97 3.42 -12.23 0.77
N GLY A 98 2.19 -11.86 1.08
CA GLY A 98 1.00 -12.25 0.35
C GLY A 98 0.92 -13.76 0.21
N ASP A 99 0.65 -14.20 -1.01
CA ASP A 99 0.56 -15.62 -1.38
C ASP A 99 1.90 -16.37 -1.26
N LYS A 100 3.02 -15.65 -1.11
CA LYS A 100 4.37 -16.25 -0.97
C LYS A 100 4.66 -16.73 0.44
N THR A 101 3.78 -16.48 1.40
CA THR A 101 3.93 -16.92 2.80
C THR A 101 4.24 -18.41 2.87
N ASN A 102 3.48 -19.24 2.14
CA ASN A 102 3.69 -20.69 2.13
C ASN A 102 5.06 -21.07 1.55
N ALA A 103 5.45 -20.47 0.41
CA ALA A 103 6.74 -20.74 -0.21
C ALA A 103 7.93 -20.40 0.71
N ILE A 104 7.84 -19.29 1.43
CA ILE A 104 8.85 -18.88 2.42
C ILE A 104 8.86 -19.87 3.60
N THR A 105 7.70 -20.24 4.13
CA THR A 105 7.57 -21.21 5.22
C THR A 105 8.18 -22.58 4.84
N SER A 106 7.87 -23.12 3.66
CA SER A 106 8.44 -24.38 3.19
C SER A 106 9.96 -24.26 3.01
N MET A 107 10.46 -23.11 2.57
CA MET A 107 11.90 -22.88 2.42
C MET A 107 12.63 -22.84 3.77
N ILE A 108 12.05 -22.16 4.77
CA ILE A 108 12.63 -22.09 6.12
C ILE A 108 12.59 -23.46 6.81
N SER A 109 11.49 -24.20 6.70
CA SER A 109 11.40 -25.55 7.25
C SER A 109 12.45 -26.49 6.65
N ASN A 110 12.60 -26.49 5.33
CA ASN A 110 13.62 -27.27 4.63
C ASN A 110 15.05 -26.88 5.03
N PHE A 111 15.33 -25.58 5.14
CA PHE A 111 16.65 -25.08 5.52
C PHE A 111 17.03 -25.43 6.96
N ALA A 112 16.07 -25.31 7.88
CA ALA A 112 16.31 -25.52 9.30
C ALA A 112 16.11 -26.98 9.74
N GLY A 113 15.50 -27.83 8.89
CA GLY A 113 15.16 -29.20 9.23
C GLY A 113 14.08 -29.31 10.30
N ILE A 114 13.14 -28.37 10.34
CA ILE A 114 12.00 -28.34 11.29
C ILE A 114 10.68 -28.54 10.55
N ARG A 115 9.60 -28.81 11.28
CA ARG A 115 8.26 -28.94 10.69
C ARG A 115 7.80 -27.61 10.08
N GLU A 116 7.00 -27.71 9.02
CA GLU A 116 6.44 -26.55 8.32
C GLU A 116 5.56 -25.69 9.24
N SER A 117 4.78 -26.33 10.12
CA SER A 117 4.00 -25.63 11.15
C SER A 117 4.89 -24.81 12.10
N SER A 118 6.04 -25.36 12.49
CA SER A 118 7.00 -24.70 13.39
C SER A 118 7.68 -23.52 12.70
N ALA A 119 8.06 -23.69 11.43
CA ALA A 119 8.58 -22.60 10.60
C ALA A 119 7.55 -21.48 10.44
N SER A 120 6.27 -21.83 10.22
CA SER A 120 5.18 -20.87 10.12
C SER A 120 5.00 -20.08 11.42
N SER A 121 4.92 -20.77 12.57
CA SER A 121 4.79 -20.13 13.88
C SER A 121 5.98 -19.21 14.19
N LEU A 122 7.19 -19.64 13.86
CA LEU A 122 8.40 -18.81 14.00
C LEU A 122 8.32 -17.55 13.13
N LEU A 123 7.90 -17.68 11.87
CA LEU A 123 7.69 -16.54 10.98
C LEU A 123 6.57 -15.62 11.48
N SER A 124 5.52 -16.15 12.09
CA SER A 124 4.46 -15.36 12.74
C SER A 124 4.93 -14.63 14.01
N VAL A 125 6.09 -14.99 14.57
CA VAL A 125 6.76 -14.26 15.66
C VAL A 125 7.79 -13.27 15.09
N ALA A 126 8.57 -13.68 14.09
CA ALA A 126 9.58 -12.85 13.43
C ALA A 126 8.99 -11.69 12.64
N ALA A 127 7.88 -11.96 11.92
CA ALA A 127 6.86 -11.05 11.40
C ALA A 127 6.72 -9.74 12.18
N PRO A 128 5.97 -9.80 13.28
CA PRO A 128 5.69 -8.66 14.14
C PRO A 128 6.92 -8.15 14.91
N ALA A 129 7.92 -8.99 15.22
CA ALA A 129 9.15 -8.53 15.87
C ALA A 129 9.95 -7.56 14.97
N ALA A 130 10.10 -7.91 13.70
CA ALA A 130 10.75 -7.07 12.70
C ALA A 130 9.94 -5.80 12.42
N LEU A 131 8.63 -5.94 12.16
CA LEU A 131 7.74 -4.80 11.94
C LEU A 131 7.67 -3.86 13.14
N GLY A 132 7.61 -4.40 14.36
CA GLY A 132 7.60 -3.62 15.58
C GLY A 132 8.90 -2.85 15.78
N THR A 133 10.05 -3.45 15.46
CA THR A 133 11.36 -2.78 15.54
C THR A 133 11.46 -1.65 14.52
N VAL A 134 11.02 -1.88 13.28
CA VAL A 134 10.89 -0.83 12.27
C VAL A 134 9.92 0.26 12.72
N GLY A 135 8.77 -0.13 13.26
CA GLY A 135 7.75 0.79 13.73
C GLY A 135 8.22 1.67 14.89
N LYS A 136 9.01 1.11 15.81
CA LYS A 136 9.66 1.88 16.87
C LYS A 136 10.58 2.95 16.29
N GLN A 137 11.38 2.61 15.29
CA GLN A 137 12.23 3.59 14.60
C GLN A 137 11.41 4.65 13.86
N VAL A 138 10.36 4.24 13.15
CA VAL A 138 9.45 5.13 12.41
C VAL A 138 8.76 6.11 13.36
N THR A 139 8.25 5.64 14.48
CA THR A 139 7.55 6.47 15.48
C THR A 139 8.50 7.38 16.25
N GLN A 140 9.68 6.89 16.64
CA GLN A 140 10.69 7.70 17.36
C GLN A 140 11.29 8.80 16.48
N SER A 141 11.48 8.55 15.19
CA SER A 141 12.05 9.53 14.25
C SER A 141 10.99 10.24 13.41
N ASN A 142 9.69 10.06 13.72
CA ASN A 142 8.55 10.61 12.97
C ASN A 142 8.68 10.44 11.44
N MET A 143 9.10 9.25 11.00
CA MET A 143 9.42 8.98 9.60
C MET A 143 8.13 8.85 8.76
N GLY A 144 8.16 9.46 7.58
CA GLY A 144 7.22 9.19 6.49
C GLY A 144 7.70 8.06 5.57
N VAL A 145 6.94 7.80 4.51
CA VAL A 145 7.21 6.72 3.54
C VAL A 145 8.61 6.86 2.89
N SER A 146 9.00 8.08 2.52
CA SER A 146 10.31 8.36 1.94
C SER A 146 11.47 8.19 2.94
N GLY A 147 11.23 8.51 4.21
CA GLY A 147 12.21 8.32 5.28
C GLY A 147 12.43 6.84 5.57
N LEU A 148 11.34 6.07 5.65
CA LEU A 148 11.39 4.62 5.86
C LEU A 148 12.12 3.90 4.72
N THR A 149 11.83 4.23 3.47
CA THR A 149 12.47 3.61 2.30
C THR A 149 13.96 3.94 2.22
N SER A 150 14.33 5.19 2.50
CA SER A 150 15.74 5.62 2.57
C SER A 150 16.50 4.87 3.66
N TRP A 151 15.93 4.81 4.85
CA TRP A 151 16.54 4.09 5.97
C TRP A 151 16.63 2.58 5.72
N LEU A 152 15.60 1.95 5.14
CA LEU A 152 15.65 0.54 4.76
C LEU A 152 16.69 0.27 3.66
N ALA A 153 16.90 1.21 2.75
CA ALA A 153 17.95 1.11 1.74
C ALA A 153 19.35 1.11 2.36
N GLU A 154 19.56 1.83 3.46
CA GLU A 154 20.82 1.78 4.23
C GLU A 154 21.01 0.43 4.94
N GLN A 155 19.91 -0.20 5.39
CA GLN A 155 19.95 -1.49 6.08
C GLN A 155 20.06 -2.68 5.11
N LYS A 156 19.79 -2.49 3.82
CA LYS A 156 19.67 -3.57 2.84
C LYS A 156 20.92 -4.44 2.77
N ASP A 157 22.11 -3.85 2.78
CA ASP A 157 23.34 -4.61 2.55
C ASP A 157 23.62 -5.57 3.72
N SER A 158 23.32 -5.14 4.95
CA SER A 158 23.42 -6.00 6.14
C SER A 158 22.40 -7.15 6.10
N ILE A 159 21.16 -6.87 5.66
CA ILE A 159 20.09 -7.87 5.59
C ILE A 159 20.39 -8.89 4.49
N LEU A 160 20.71 -8.43 3.28
CA LEU A 160 20.93 -9.30 2.12
C LEU A 160 22.20 -10.15 2.29
N LYS A 161 23.26 -9.63 2.92
CA LYS A 161 24.46 -10.43 3.25
C LYS A 161 24.20 -11.48 4.32
N ALA A 162 23.21 -11.26 5.18
CA ALA A 162 22.85 -12.20 6.22
C ALA A 162 21.94 -13.33 5.74
N VAL A 163 21.43 -13.26 4.50
CA VAL A 163 20.66 -14.35 3.91
C VAL A 163 21.58 -15.55 3.64
N PRO A 164 21.33 -16.73 4.23
CA PRO A 164 22.05 -17.94 3.91
C PRO A 164 22.04 -18.25 2.42
N SER A 165 23.19 -18.63 1.86
CA SER A 165 23.35 -18.93 0.42
C SER A 165 22.49 -20.10 -0.08
N GLY A 166 21.97 -20.93 0.82
CA GLY A 166 21.02 -22.01 0.52
C GLY A 166 19.54 -21.59 0.49
N LEU A 167 19.22 -20.34 0.85
CA LEU A 167 17.85 -19.81 0.85
C LEU A 167 17.63 -18.93 -0.38
N ASN A 168 16.91 -19.44 -1.39
CA ASN A 168 16.53 -18.67 -2.58
C ASN A 168 15.31 -17.79 -2.32
N ILE A 169 15.44 -16.87 -1.35
CA ILE A 169 14.36 -15.99 -0.91
C ILE A 169 13.89 -15.09 -2.07
N ALA A 170 14.82 -14.67 -2.95
CA ALA A 170 14.47 -13.94 -4.15
C ALA A 170 13.46 -14.72 -5.02
N GLY A 171 13.75 -15.97 -5.36
CA GLY A 171 12.83 -16.82 -6.12
C GLY A 171 11.52 -17.08 -5.40
N ALA A 172 11.54 -17.30 -4.08
CA ALA A 172 10.32 -17.45 -3.29
C ALA A 172 9.43 -16.20 -3.30
N LEU A 173 10.04 -15.01 -3.42
CA LEU A 173 9.34 -13.74 -3.57
C LEU A 173 8.96 -13.41 -5.02
N GLY A 174 9.32 -14.25 -5.99
CA GLY A 174 9.14 -13.99 -7.42
C GLY A 174 10.10 -12.93 -7.99
N LEU A 175 11.23 -12.70 -7.33
CA LEU A 175 12.28 -11.77 -7.75
C LEU A 175 13.36 -12.51 -8.55
N GLY A 176 13.98 -11.83 -9.52
CA GLY A 176 15.11 -12.37 -10.28
C GLY A 176 16.36 -12.58 -9.41
N SER A 177 16.65 -11.62 -8.51
CA SER A 177 17.76 -11.70 -7.58
C SER A 177 17.56 -10.78 -6.37
N LEU A 178 18.24 -11.10 -5.26
CA LEU A 178 18.36 -10.19 -4.12
C LEU A 178 19.11 -8.90 -4.49
N GLY A 179 20.02 -8.97 -5.46
CA GLY A 179 20.72 -7.80 -5.99
C GLY A 179 19.76 -6.82 -6.69
N ASP A 180 18.81 -7.35 -7.46
CA ASP A 180 17.80 -6.53 -8.16
C ASP A 180 16.90 -5.79 -7.18
N LEU A 181 16.54 -6.44 -6.07
CA LEU A 181 15.80 -5.80 -4.99
C LEU A 181 16.58 -4.63 -4.39
N GLY A 182 17.87 -4.83 -4.12
CA GLY A 182 18.75 -3.78 -3.61
C GLY A 182 18.87 -2.61 -4.58
N ASN A 183 18.98 -2.90 -5.89
CA ASN A 183 19.04 -1.90 -6.94
C ASN A 183 17.72 -1.13 -7.08
N LYS A 184 16.58 -1.81 -7.03
CA LYS A 184 15.25 -1.19 -7.10
C LYS A 184 15.00 -0.25 -5.91
N LEU A 185 15.35 -0.69 -4.71
CA LEU A 185 15.25 0.13 -3.50
C LEU A 185 16.20 1.33 -3.56
N SER A 186 17.44 1.12 -4.01
CA SER A 186 18.41 2.21 -4.23
C SER A 186 17.96 3.17 -5.32
N GLY A 187 17.25 2.69 -6.35
CA GLY A 187 16.70 3.50 -7.43
C GLY A 187 15.54 4.38 -6.98
N LEU A 188 14.73 3.91 -6.02
CA LEU A 188 13.67 4.73 -5.41
C LEU A 188 14.23 5.86 -4.56
N VAL A 189 15.26 5.58 -3.76
CA VAL A 189 15.95 6.59 -2.94
C VAL A 189 16.78 7.52 -3.81
N GLY A 190 17.46 6.96 -4.81
CA GLY A 190 18.28 7.67 -5.78
C GLY A 190 17.46 8.51 -6.76
N GLY A 191 16.23 8.12 -7.10
CA GLY A 191 15.33 8.89 -7.98
C GLY A 191 14.86 10.21 -7.34
N ALA A 192 14.77 10.24 -6.00
CA ALA A 192 14.47 11.47 -5.26
C ALA A 192 15.66 12.45 -5.21
N ALA A 193 16.89 11.96 -5.40
CA ALA A 193 18.13 12.78 -5.41
C ALA A 193 18.78 12.92 -6.80
N GLY A 194 18.40 12.09 -7.77
CA GLY A 194 19.11 11.82 -9.02
C GLY A 194 18.62 12.59 -10.24
N ASN A 195 17.51 13.33 -10.11
CA ASN A 195 16.98 14.17 -11.18
C ASN A 195 17.86 15.39 -11.54
N VAL A 196 19.01 15.59 -10.87
CA VAL A 196 19.97 16.63 -11.24
C VAL A 196 21.19 16.08 -12.01
N LYS A 197 21.57 14.80 -11.83
CA LYS A 197 22.82 14.27 -12.41
C LYS A 197 22.64 13.52 -13.73
N HIS A 198 21.51 12.85 -13.94
CA HIS A 198 21.26 12.15 -15.22
C HIS A 198 20.71 13.03 -16.33
N VAL A 199 20.09 14.18 -16.01
CA VAL A 199 19.73 15.19 -17.03
C VAL A 199 20.98 15.90 -17.55
N ALA A 200 22.02 16.09 -16.73
CA ALA A 200 23.27 16.71 -17.18
C ALA A 200 24.09 15.81 -18.13
N GLY A 201 24.09 14.49 -17.88
CA GLY A 201 24.85 13.53 -18.69
C GLY A 201 24.23 13.23 -20.06
N THR A 202 22.91 13.10 -20.15
CA THR A 202 22.24 12.88 -21.45
C THR A 202 21.96 14.18 -22.19
N ALA A 203 21.69 15.31 -21.51
CA ALA A 203 21.56 16.59 -22.21
C ALA A 203 22.89 17.03 -22.86
N SER A 204 24.04 16.71 -22.27
CA SER A 204 25.36 16.95 -22.89
C SER A 204 25.54 16.12 -24.17
N ALA A 205 25.16 14.85 -24.18
CA ALA A 205 25.29 14.00 -25.37
C ALA A 205 24.32 14.40 -26.50
N TYR A 206 23.09 14.80 -26.19
CA TYR A 206 22.13 15.27 -27.19
C TYR A 206 22.36 16.73 -27.63
N ALA A 207 22.97 17.58 -26.79
CA ALA A 207 23.29 18.96 -27.14
C ALA A 207 24.51 19.06 -28.05
N HIS A 208 25.50 18.18 -27.93
CA HIS A 208 26.66 18.19 -28.83
C HIS A 208 26.31 17.68 -30.23
N GLU A 209 25.41 16.70 -30.37
CA GLU A 209 25.01 16.21 -31.70
C GLU A 209 24.02 17.15 -32.43
N ALA A 210 23.20 17.90 -31.68
CA ALA A 210 22.29 18.91 -32.24
C ALA A 210 22.99 20.24 -32.57
N ALA A 211 24.07 20.60 -31.86
CA ALA A 211 24.82 21.83 -32.10
C ALA A 211 25.68 21.77 -33.37
N ASP A 212 26.25 20.61 -33.70
CA ASP A 212 27.08 20.46 -34.91
C ASP A 212 26.23 20.40 -36.21
N LYS A 213 24.94 20.07 -36.13
CA LYS A 213 24.04 20.05 -37.30
C LYS A 213 23.18 21.32 -37.49
N ALA A 214 23.19 22.27 -36.56
CA ALA A 214 22.36 23.47 -36.65
C ALA A 214 23.15 24.70 -37.18
N LYS A 215 23.80 24.56 -38.34
CA LYS A 215 24.36 25.71 -39.08
C LYS A 215 23.47 26.20 -40.24
N GLY A 216 22.21 25.80 -40.30
CA GLY A 216 21.30 26.28 -41.32
C GLY A 216 19.82 26.06 -41.01
N GLY A 217 19.08 27.17 -40.88
CA GLY A 217 17.64 27.21 -41.14
C GLY A 217 16.71 26.94 -39.96
N ALA A 218 16.21 28.02 -39.33
CA ALA A 218 14.78 28.27 -39.05
C ALA A 218 14.59 29.26 -37.87
N LYS A 219 15.02 30.52 -38.08
CA LYS A 219 14.76 31.65 -37.16
C LYS A 219 13.25 31.98 -37.01
N TRP A 220 12.36 31.36 -37.79
CA TRP A 220 10.92 31.58 -37.75
C TRP A 220 10.19 30.79 -36.65
N LEU A 221 10.81 29.79 -36.04
CA LEU A 221 10.19 29.01 -34.95
C LEU A 221 10.26 29.69 -33.58
N TRP A 222 11.19 30.65 -33.42
CA TRP A 222 11.38 31.40 -32.19
C TRP A 222 10.16 32.26 -31.77
N PRO A 223 9.50 33.01 -32.68
CA PRO A 223 8.28 33.74 -32.33
C PRO A 223 7.10 32.80 -32.01
N LEU A 224 7.02 31.60 -32.60
CA LEU A 224 5.95 30.64 -32.30
C LEU A 224 6.10 30.02 -30.90
N LEU A 225 7.33 29.74 -30.46
CA LEU A 225 7.58 29.26 -29.09
C LEU A 225 7.32 30.34 -28.04
N LEU A 226 7.66 31.60 -28.32
CA LEU A 226 7.30 32.72 -27.44
C LEU A 226 5.79 32.95 -27.40
N ALA A 227 5.09 32.86 -28.54
CA ALA A 227 3.63 32.96 -28.59
C ALA A 227 2.97 31.85 -27.77
N LEU A 228 3.47 30.61 -27.85
CA LEU A 228 2.99 29.48 -27.07
C LEU A 228 3.18 29.70 -25.55
N LEU A 229 4.33 30.25 -25.13
CA LEU A 229 4.60 30.59 -23.74
C LEU A 229 3.70 31.71 -23.20
N VAL A 230 3.42 32.71 -24.02
CA VAL A 230 2.49 33.80 -23.67
C VAL A 230 1.05 33.30 -23.58
N ILE A 231 0.63 32.37 -24.47
CA ILE A 231 -0.68 31.72 -24.42
C ILE A 231 -0.82 30.88 -23.15
N LEU A 232 0.21 30.11 -22.76
CA LEU A 232 0.20 29.33 -21.52
C LEU A 232 0.17 30.23 -20.27
N ALA A 233 0.90 31.34 -20.28
CA ALA A 233 0.84 32.34 -19.21
C ALA A 233 -0.54 33.03 -19.13
N LEU A 234 -1.18 33.32 -20.26
CA LEU A 234 -2.55 33.85 -20.33
C LEU A 234 -3.59 32.84 -19.84
N ILE A 235 -3.48 31.56 -20.21
CA ILE A 235 -4.37 30.50 -19.71
C ILE A 235 -4.23 30.32 -18.20
N TYR A 236 -3.00 30.42 -17.67
CA TYR A 236 -2.74 30.38 -16.24
C TYR A 236 -3.34 31.58 -15.50
N PHE A 237 -3.29 32.78 -16.11
CA PHE A 237 -3.85 34.00 -15.51
C PHE A 237 -5.37 34.10 -15.65
N LEU A 238 -5.97 33.59 -16.74
CA LEU A 238 -7.42 33.58 -16.96
C LEU A 238 -8.14 32.49 -16.14
N ARG A 239 -7.49 31.38 -15.77
CA ARG A 239 -8.06 30.38 -14.85
C ARG A 239 -8.13 30.84 -13.39
N GLY A 240 -7.57 32.01 -13.07
CA GLY A 240 -7.56 32.61 -11.74
C GLY A 240 -8.63 33.67 -11.49
N LYS A 241 -9.88 33.54 -11.99
CA LYS A 241 -11.04 34.34 -11.51
C LYS A 241 -12.40 33.88 -12.08
N GLY A 242 -13.22 33.25 -11.22
CA GLY A 242 -14.66 33.55 -11.08
C GLY A 242 -15.73 33.00 -12.05
N LYS A 243 -16.62 32.17 -11.46
CA LYS A 243 -18.09 32.09 -11.58
C LYS A 243 -18.80 31.50 -12.83
N LYS A 244 -19.61 30.47 -12.50
CA LYS A 244 -21.04 30.17 -12.83
C LYS A 244 -21.63 30.62 -14.17
N GLU A 245 -22.27 29.68 -14.88
CA GLU A 245 -23.68 29.76 -15.30
C GLU A 245 -24.18 28.44 -15.91
N ASP A 246 -25.50 28.25 -15.82
CA ASP A 246 -26.34 27.08 -16.05
C ASP A 246 -26.38 26.55 -17.49
N MET A 247 -26.77 25.27 -17.68
CA MET A 247 -27.67 24.85 -18.77
C MET A 247 -28.41 23.51 -18.49
N ALA A 248 -29.74 23.63 -18.48
CA ALA A 248 -30.77 22.80 -19.12
C ALA A 248 -30.97 21.31 -18.74
N VAL A 249 -32.14 21.08 -18.15
CA VAL A 249 -32.85 19.81 -17.95
C VAL A 249 -33.52 19.34 -19.25
N THR A 250 -33.50 18.03 -19.52
CA THR A 250 -34.52 17.33 -20.34
C THR A 250 -34.89 15.98 -19.66
N PRO A 251 -36.19 15.67 -19.46
CA PRO A 251 -36.68 14.45 -18.79
C PRO A 251 -36.88 13.23 -19.74
N PRO A 252 -37.23 12.03 -19.20
CA PRO A 252 -36.82 10.72 -19.74
C PRO A 252 -37.84 10.04 -20.65
N THR A 253 -37.43 8.94 -21.31
CA THR A 253 -38.34 7.96 -21.92
C THR A 253 -38.11 6.60 -21.28
N GLU A 254 -39.18 6.05 -20.71
CA GLU A 254 -39.32 4.71 -20.15
C GLU A 254 -39.12 3.62 -21.22
N GLN A 255 -38.61 2.45 -20.81
CA GLN A 255 -39.09 1.18 -21.37
C GLN A 255 -38.87 0.01 -20.41
N THR A 256 -39.95 -0.77 -20.25
CA THR A 256 -40.14 -1.90 -19.35
C THR A 256 -39.78 -3.24 -20.01
N ALA A 257 -39.07 -4.08 -19.23
CA ALA A 257 -39.04 -5.55 -19.15
C ALA A 257 -38.91 -6.46 -20.39
N THR A 258 -38.06 -7.48 -20.27
CA THR A 258 -38.46 -8.92 -20.35
C THR A 258 -37.29 -9.86 -19.97
N ALA A 259 -37.59 -10.84 -19.11
CA ALA A 259 -36.90 -12.14 -18.96
C ALA A 259 -37.86 -13.23 -19.55
N PRO A 260 -37.53 -14.54 -19.69
CA PRO A 260 -36.45 -15.34 -19.06
C PRO A 260 -35.75 -16.39 -19.98
N ASP A 261 -34.64 -17.01 -19.53
CA ASP A 261 -34.53 -18.42 -19.11
C ASP A 261 -33.05 -18.92 -19.05
N SER A 262 -32.85 -20.05 -18.37
CA SER A 262 -31.75 -20.52 -17.54
C SER A 262 -30.52 -21.13 -18.27
N THR A 263 -29.34 -21.05 -17.63
CA THR A 263 -28.50 -22.24 -17.29
C THR A 263 -27.43 -21.87 -16.26
N ALA A 264 -27.18 -22.82 -15.36
CA ALA A 264 -26.47 -22.67 -14.10
C ALA A 264 -25.00 -22.25 -14.22
N ASN A 265 -24.61 -21.27 -13.39
CA ASN A 265 -23.25 -21.19 -12.86
C ASN A 265 -23.29 -20.62 -11.44
N VAL A 266 -22.57 -21.26 -10.53
CA VAL A 266 -22.52 -20.94 -9.10
C VAL A 266 -21.78 -19.62 -8.86
N THR A 267 -22.52 -18.58 -8.51
CA THR A 267 -22.01 -17.25 -8.12
C THR A 267 -21.89 -17.16 -6.59
N PRO A 268 -20.82 -16.56 -6.03
CA PRO A 268 -20.75 -16.27 -4.60
C PRO A 268 -21.89 -15.33 -4.21
N THR A 269 -22.64 -15.68 -3.17
CA THR A 269 -23.70 -14.84 -2.61
C THR A 269 -23.10 -13.51 -2.12
N ALA A 270 -23.36 -12.43 -2.86
CA ALA A 270 -23.13 -11.07 -2.40
C ALA A 270 -24.08 -10.77 -1.21
N PRO A 271 -23.64 -10.02 -0.19
CA PRO A 271 -24.55 -9.53 0.85
C PRO A 271 -25.61 -8.65 0.18
N VAL A 272 -26.88 -9.05 0.27
CA VAL A 272 -28.00 -8.28 -0.25
C VAL A 272 -28.20 -7.06 0.65
N MET A 273 -27.72 -5.90 0.22
CA MET A 273 -27.98 -4.63 0.89
C MET A 273 -29.38 -4.13 0.52
N GLU A 274 -30.19 -3.76 1.52
CA GLU A 274 -31.56 -3.27 1.34
C GLU A 274 -31.54 -1.88 0.68
N SER A 275 -32.09 -1.75 -0.53
CA SER A 275 -32.17 -0.47 -1.25
C SER A 275 -33.23 0.44 -0.64
N ILE A 276 -32.89 1.72 -0.43
CA ILE A 276 -33.77 2.76 0.11
C ILE A 276 -33.68 4.02 -0.75
N LYS A 277 -34.71 4.88 -0.63
CA LYS A 277 -34.68 6.22 -1.19
C LYS A 277 -34.31 7.25 -0.13
N VAL A 278 -33.18 7.93 -0.33
CA VAL A 278 -32.70 9.00 0.55
C VAL A 278 -33.12 10.34 -0.05
N LYS A 279 -33.80 11.17 0.75
CA LYS A 279 -34.30 12.48 0.31
C LYS A 279 -33.35 13.60 0.71
N LEU A 280 -32.98 14.42 -0.26
CA LEU A 280 -32.13 15.59 -0.07
C LEU A 280 -32.95 16.85 0.28
N PRO A 281 -32.33 17.89 0.86
CA PRO A 281 -33.00 19.14 1.23
C PRO A 281 -33.55 19.93 0.04
N ASP A 282 -33.00 19.70 -1.15
CA ASP A 282 -33.48 20.28 -2.42
C ASP A 282 -34.69 19.53 -3.00
N GLY A 283 -35.14 18.45 -2.36
CA GLY A 283 -36.26 17.62 -2.77
C GLY A 283 -35.90 16.44 -3.67
N THR A 284 -34.63 16.31 -4.07
CA THR A 284 -34.14 15.19 -4.89
C THR A 284 -34.19 13.87 -4.10
N GLU A 285 -34.65 12.79 -4.73
CA GLU A 285 -34.60 11.44 -4.17
C GLU A 285 -33.44 10.67 -4.80
N LEU A 286 -32.61 10.03 -3.98
CA LEU A 286 -31.48 9.20 -4.42
C LEU A 286 -31.73 7.75 -4.05
N ASP A 287 -31.48 6.84 -4.99
CA ASP A 287 -31.47 5.41 -4.72
C ASP A 287 -30.15 5.04 -4.04
N ALA A 288 -30.22 4.57 -2.80
CA ALA A 288 -29.09 4.26 -1.95
C ALA A 288 -29.29 2.92 -1.24
N TYR A 289 -28.30 2.50 -0.46
CA TYR A 289 -28.44 1.36 0.44
C TYR A 289 -28.62 1.82 1.88
N LYS A 290 -29.44 1.09 2.63
CA LYS A 290 -29.69 1.36 4.05
C LYS A 290 -28.41 1.17 4.87
N GLY A 291 -27.99 2.21 5.58
CA GLY A 291 -26.70 2.23 6.27
C GLY A 291 -25.48 2.37 5.35
N GLY A 292 -25.71 2.55 4.05
CA GLY A 292 -24.67 2.89 3.07
C GLY A 292 -24.18 4.33 3.21
N ILE A 293 -23.23 4.71 2.35
CA ILE A 293 -22.57 6.01 2.46
C ILE A 293 -23.54 7.18 2.28
N GLU A 294 -24.48 7.09 1.34
CA GLU A 294 -25.41 8.17 1.02
C GLU A 294 -26.38 8.44 2.18
N ASP A 295 -26.90 7.37 2.80
CA ASP A 295 -27.80 7.43 3.95
C ASP A 295 -27.08 8.05 5.16
N ARG A 296 -25.87 7.56 5.45
CA ARG A 296 -25.04 8.06 6.55
C ARG A 296 -24.61 9.52 6.35
N LEU A 297 -24.22 9.88 5.13
CA LEU A 297 -23.77 11.23 4.82
C LEU A 297 -24.93 12.22 4.93
N VAL A 298 -26.10 11.89 4.38
CA VAL A 298 -27.29 12.76 4.48
C VAL A 298 -27.77 12.87 5.92
N ALA A 299 -27.78 11.78 6.69
CA ALA A 299 -28.13 11.81 8.10
C ALA A 299 -27.17 12.71 8.91
N PHE A 300 -25.87 12.63 8.64
CA PHE A 300 -24.86 13.47 9.27
C PHE A 300 -25.01 14.94 8.90
N LEU A 301 -25.28 15.26 7.63
CA LEU A 301 -25.42 16.64 7.16
C LEU A 301 -26.74 17.29 7.60
N ASN A 302 -27.76 16.50 7.90
CA ASN A 302 -29.02 17.00 8.44
C ASN A 302 -29.00 17.20 9.96
N ASP A 303 -28.04 16.61 10.68
CA ASP A 303 -27.93 16.79 12.12
C ASP A 303 -27.19 18.10 12.46
N PRO A 304 -27.87 19.09 13.07
CA PRO A 304 -27.25 20.38 13.41
C PRO A 304 -26.15 20.27 14.47
N ASN A 305 -26.04 19.14 15.19
CA ASN A 305 -25.00 18.91 16.19
C ASN A 305 -23.80 18.12 15.65
N SER A 306 -23.92 17.59 14.43
CA SER A 306 -22.85 16.84 13.79
C SER A 306 -21.67 17.76 13.45
N LYS A 307 -20.47 17.35 13.84
CA LYS A 307 -19.22 18.07 13.58
C LYS A 307 -18.24 17.15 12.87
N GLY A 308 -17.63 17.65 11.80
CA GLY A 308 -16.53 16.96 11.15
C GLY A 308 -15.36 16.78 12.11
N GLY A 309 -14.61 15.69 11.96
CA GLY A 309 -13.49 15.36 12.83
C GLY A 309 -12.70 14.17 12.31
N LYS A 310 -11.54 13.92 12.91
CA LYS A 310 -10.64 12.82 12.50
C LYS A 310 -11.23 11.42 12.73
N ASP A 311 -12.34 11.33 13.42
CA ASP A 311 -13.04 10.09 13.78
C ASP A 311 -14.34 9.89 12.97
N VAL A 312 -14.69 10.81 12.06
CA VAL A 312 -15.87 10.71 11.21
C VAL A 312 -15.44 10.33 9.79
N TRP A 313 -15.75 9.09 9.41
CA TRP A 313 -15.37 8.51 8.11
C TRP A 313 -16.60 8.05 7.35
N PHE A 314 -16.58 8.26 6.04
CA PHE A 314 -17.60 7.84 5.10
C PHE A 314 -16.92 7.01 4.01
N ASP A 315 -17.08 5.69 4.09
CA ASP A 315 -16.46 4.75 3.16
C ASP A 315 -17.41 4.43 2.02
N PHE A 316 -16.89 4.41 0.80
CA PHE A 316 -17.65 3.93 -0.35
C PHE A 316 -17.89 2.42 -0.22
N ASP A 317 -19.15 2.03 -0.18
CA ASP A 317 -19.63 0.66 0.00
C ASP A 317 -19.96 -0.04 -1.33
N ASN A 318 -20.03 0.69 -2.45
CA ASN A 318 -20.28 0.14 -3.77
C ASN A 318 -19.43 0.80 -4.88
N LEU A 319 -18.15 1.06 -4.61
CA LEU A 319 -17.20 1.60 -5.59
C LEU A 319 -16.25 0.52 -6.12
N ASN A 320 -16.54 0.05 -7.33
CA ASN A 320 -15.86 -1.03 -8.03
C ASN A 320 -15.23 -0.51 -9.32
N PHE A 321 -14.07 -1.07 -9.67
CA PHE A 321 -13.35 -0.78 -10.89
C PHE A 321 -13.39 -1.98 -11.84
N LYS A 322 -13.42 -1.72 -13.14
CA LYS A 322 -13.23 -2.76 -14.14
C LYS A 322 -11.84 -3.37 -13.95
N THR A 323 -11.75 -4.70 -14.02
CA THR A 323 -10.50 -5.43 -13.79
C THR A 323 -9.38 -4.93 -14.72
N GLY A 324 -8.24 -4.55 -14.13
CA GLY A 324 -7.09 -4.05 -14.88
C GLY A 324 -7.27 -2.64 -15.47
N SER A 325 -8.27 -1.88 -15.01
CA SER A 325 -8.57 -0.53 -15.49
C SER A 325 -8.80 0.46 -14.35
N SER A 326 -8.63 1.75 -14.65
CA SER A 326 -9.03 2.87 -13.78
C SER A 326 -10.47 3.32 -14.02
N GLU A 327 -11.20 2.64 -14.91
CA GLU A 327 -12.62 2.90 -15.14
C GLU A 327 -13.48 2.24 -14.07
N ILE A 328 -14.40 3.01 -13.47
CA ILE A 328 -15.41 2.48 -12.56
C ILE A 328 -16.51 1.74 -13.31
N THR A 329 -17.17 0.80 -12.65
CA THR A 329 -18.33 0.10 -13.21
C THR A 329 -19.54 1.03 -13.31
N GLU A 330 -20.51 0.69 -14.17
CA GLU A 330 -21.75 1.46 -14.31
C GLU A 330 -22.54 1.51 -12.99
N GLU A 331 -22.55 0.40 -12.25
CA GLU A 331 -23.17 0.31 -10.92
C GLU A 331 -22.52 1.27 -9.91
N SER A 332 -21.19 1.38 -9.94
CA SER A 332 -20.44 2.27 -9.07
C SER A 332 -20.53 3.74 -9.46
N MET A 333 -20.81 4.01 -10.74
CA MET A 333 -21.09 5.37 -11.22
C MET A 333 -22.35 5.95 -10.56
N VAL A 334 -23.34 5.11 -10.23
CA VAL A 334 -24.57 5.54 -9.52
C VAL A 334 -24.21 6.13 -8.15
N GLN A 335 -23.40 5.42 -7.37
CA GLN A 335 -22.93 5.88 -6.06
C GLN A 335 -22.12 7.18 -6.16
N VAL A 336 -21.21 7.29 -7.14
CA VAL A 336 -20.44 8.53 -7.36
C VAL A 336 -21.36 9.71 -7.70
N ASN A 337 -22.36 9.50 -8.55
CA ASN A 337 -23.33 10.53 -8.91
C ASN A 337 -24.21 10.94 -7.73
N ASN A 338 -24.63 9.99 -6.90
CA ASN A 338 -25.41 10.27 -5.69
C ASN A 338 -24.61 11.11 -4.68
N ILE A 339 -23.35 10.77 -4.44
CA ILE A 339 -22.47 11.57 -3.59
C ILE A 339 -22.29 12.98 -4.18
N ALA A 340 -22.08 13.09 -5.50
CA ALA A 340 -21.99 14.40 -6.14
C ALA A 340 -23.29 15.22 -5.99
N ALA A 341 -24.47 14.59 -6.03
CA ALA A 341 -25.75 15.24 -5.78
C ALA A 341 -25.88 15.71 -4.32
N ILE A 342 -25.50 14.88 -3.35
CA ILE A 342 -25.45 15.25 -1.93
C ILE A 342 -24.54 16.46 -1.73
N LEU A 343 -23.31 16.45 -2.26
CA LEU A 343 -22.38 17.57 -2.11
C LEU A 343 -22.91 18.88 -2.72
N LYS A 344 -23.68 18.79 -3.81
CA LYS A 344 -24.33 19.97 -4.42
C LYS A 344 -25.50 20.49 -3.59
N ALA A 345 -26.28 19.61 -2.96
CA ALA A 345 -27.42 19.97 -2.13
C ALA A 345 -27.01 20.60 -0.78
N TYR A 346 -25.77 20.32 -0.31
CA TYR A 346 -25.20 20.91 0.90
C TYR A 346 -23.96 21.79 0.61
N PRO A 347 -24.10 22.92 -0.11
CA PRO A 347 -22.94 23.72 -0.57
C PRO A 347 -22.25 24.53 0.55
N LYS A 348 -22.78 24.48 1.78
CA LYS A 348 -22.26 25.21 2.95
C LYS A 348 -21.54 24.30 3.96
N MET A 349 -21.23 23.06 3.56
CA MET A 349 -20.31 22.18 4.30
C MET A 349 -18.95 22.83 4.53
#